data_AF-A0A7W0ZPH5-F1
#
_entry.id   AF-A0A7W0ZPH5-F1
#
_cell.length_a   1.000
_cell.length_b   1.000
_cell.length_c   1.000
_cell.angle_alpha   90.00
_cell.angle_beta   90.00
_cell.angle_gamma   90.00
#
_symmetry.space_group_name_H-M   'P 1'
#
loop_
_entity.id
_entity.type
_entity.pdbx_description
1 polymer ?
#
loop_
_entity_poly.entity_id
_entity_poly.type
_entity_poly.pdbx_seq_one_letter_code
_entity_poly.pdbx_strand_id
1 'polypeptide(L)'
;MESLVGVHEGAPGIFRIESILGPRPFAQYLLRDERSLLVDTGIASTPGDVILPAFRELGLDPAALDYLVISHSDVDHFGGDAAMRAAAPRAILCAHAEDAPWIGDHEQILRERYGWYAAHGPDADYDDDTKAWLRDAMGPDVPVDLHLAGGEWFRLGPGLTVEVLHLPGHSNGHIGLWDPSSQTAIVTDAVLGAGLLNSEGEVIHPPPYVLIAEYEATVRRLQGLAPERLLTAHYAVMEGDEVDRFLSESLAFVARARAAIADVLERSEDVTLAGLLATLNPILGPFTSMAIELGGPIRAHLQELIASGQVEEISDRQPPAWRMIAR
;
A
#
# COMPACT_ATOMS: atom_id res chain seq x y z
N MET A 1 -18.21 -8.04 -18.28
CA MET A 1 -16.94 -7.84 -17.59
C MET A 1 -16.01 -7.29 -18.64
N GLU A 2 -15.83 -5.96 -18.63
CA GLU A 2 -14.80 -5.34 -19.47
C GLU A 2 -13.45 -5.99 -19.14
N SER A 3 -12.54 -6.01 -20.12
CA SER A 3 -11.18 -6.50 -19.93
C SER A 3 -10.56 -5.77 -18.74
N LEU A 4 -10.25 -6.47 -17.64
CA LEU A 4 -9.53 -5.96 -16.45
C LEU A 4 -8.07 -5.53 -16.75
N VAL A 5 -7.72 -5.42 -18.03
CA VAL A 5 -6.39 -5.13 -18.55
C VAL A 5 -6.56 -4.13 -19.68
N GLY A 6 -5.87 -3.00 -19.58
CA GLY A 6 -5.95 -1.93 -20.56
C GLY A 6 -5.60 -0.57 -19.98
N VAL A 7 -5.80 0.48 -20.78
CA VAL A 7 -5.66 1.87 -20.33
C VAL A 7 -6.96 2.62 -20.58
N HIS A 8 -7.45 3.32 -19.56
CA HIS A 8 -8.74 4.01 -19.58
C HIS A 8 -8.62 5.37 -18.92
N GLU A 9 -9.28 6.38 -19.45
CA GLU A 9 -9.35 7.69 -18.80
C GLU A 9 -10.45 7.67 -17.73
N GLY A 10 -10.05 7.67 -16.45
CA GLY A 10 -10.96 7.59 -15.30
C GLY A 10 -11.44 8.97 -14.81
N ALA A 11 -10.71 10.02 -15.16
CA ALA A 11 -11.09 11.42 -14.99
C ALA A 11 -10.32 12.26 -16.02
N PRO A 12 -10.73 13.50 -16.34
CA PRO A 12 -10.03 14.34 -17.32
C PRO A 12 -8.52 14.44 -17.04
N GLY A 13 -7.70 13.91 -17.95
CA GLY A 13 -6.25 13.89 -17.81
C GLY A 13 -5.69 12.87 -16.82
N ILE A 14 -6.51 11.97 -16.28
CA ILE A 14 -6.11 10.88 -15.35
C ILE A 14 -6.42 9.53 -16.02
N PHE A 15 -5.36 8.86 -16.45
CA PHE A 15 -5.42 7.56 -17.08
C PHE A 15 -5.10 6.47 -16.06
N ARG A 16 -5.95 5.46 -15.99
CA ARG A 16 -5.74 4.25 -15.21
C ARG A 16 -5.19 3.16 -16.12
N ILE A 17 -4.05 2.60 -15.75
CA ILE A 17 -3.36 1.53 -16.45
C ILE A 17 -3.60 0.25 -15.66
N GLU A 18 -4.52 -0.59 -16.14
CA GLU A 18 -4.97 -1.80 -15.44
C GLU A 18 -4.20 -3.05 -15.86
N SER A 19 -3.93 -3.90 -14.87
CA SER A 19 -3.24 -5.17 -14.99
C SER A 19 -3.68 -6.13 -13.88
N ILE A 20 -3.01 -7.28 -13.81
CA ILE A 20 -3.21 -8.29 -12.78
C ILE A 20 -1.87 -8.62 -12.15
N LEU A 21 -1.79 -8.57 -10.83
CA LEU A 21 -0.62 -8.98 -10.06
C LEU A 21 -0.96 -10.23 -9.25
N GLY A 22 -0.47 -11.38 -9.72
CA GLY A 22 -0.84 -12.68 -9.16
C GLY A 22 -2.36 -12.89 -9.27
N PRO A 23 -3.08 -13.10 -8.16
CA PRO A 23 -4.55 -13.25 -8.19
C PRO A 23 -5.32 -11.93 -8.09
N ARG A 24 -4.65 -10.78 -7.89
CA ARG A 24 -5.28 -9.49 -7.56
C ARG A 24 -5.33 -8.56 -8.78
N PRO A 25 -6.41 -7.78 -8.96
CA PRO A 25 -6.38 -6.61 -9.84
C PRO A 25 -5.29 -5.63 -9.39
N PHE A 26 -4.67 -4.95 -10.35
CA PHE A 26 -3.64 -3.96 -10.06
C PHE A 26 -3.66 -2.81 -11.05
N ALA A 27 -3.39 -1.59 -10.59
CA ALA A 27 -3.44 -0.40 -11.42
C ALA A 27 -2.34 0.62 -11.09
N GLN A 28 -1.78 1.21 -12.13
CA GLN A 28 -0.96 2.43 -12.06
C GLN A 28 -1.75 3.60 -12.64
N TYR A 29 -1.32 4.83 -12.34
CA TYR A 29 -2.02 6.03 -12.81
C TYR A 29 -1.09 6.97 -13.54
N LEU A 30 -1.43 7.31 -14.78
CA LEU A 30 -0.74 8.32 -15.57
C LEU A 30 -1.60 9.59 -15.61
N LEU A 31 -1.08 10.67 -15.06
CA LEU A 31 -1.68 11.99 -15.12
C LEU A 31 -1.01 12.81 -16.23
N ARG A 32 -1.80 13.53 -17.03
CA ARG A 32 -1.28 14.24 -18.19
C ARG A 32 -2.06 15.51 -18.51
N ASP A 33 -1.30 16.57 -18.72
CA ASP A 33 -1.69 17.78 -19.44
C ASP A 33 -0.50 18.24 -20.30
N GLU A 34 0.05 19.44 -20.10
CA GLU A 34 1.30 19.89 -20.74
C GLU A 34 2.52 19.09 -20.26
N ARG A 35 2.47 18.59 -19.02
CA ARG A 35 3.43 17.70 -18.37
C ARG A 35 2.75 16.39 -17.98
N SER A 36 3.55 15.40 -17.64
CA SER A 36 3.08 14.07 -17.26
C SER A 36 3.70 13.54 -15.97
N LEU A 37 2.91 12.78 -15.23
CA LEU A 37 3.26 12.17 -13.97
C LEU A 37 2.74 10.73 -13.94
N LEU A 38 3.61 9.76 -13.71
CA LEU A 38 3.22 8.37 -13.47
C LEU A 38 3.24 8.08 -11.97
N VAL A 39 2.19 7.46 -11.44
CA VAL A 39 2.09 6.96 -10.07
C VAL A 39 2.37 5.46 -10.07
N ASP A 40 3.40 5.07 -9.33
CA ASP A 40 3.91 3.71 -9.14
C ASP A 40 4.45 3.02 -10.41
N THR A 41 5.35 2.06 -10.23
CA THR A 41 6.02 1.32 -11.31
C THR A 41 5.73 -0.16 -11.36
N GLY A 42 4.98 -0.69 -10.39
CA GLY A 42 4.75 -2.13 -10.32
C GLY A 42 5.95 -2.89 -9.77
N ILE A 43 5.98 -4.19 -10.05
CA ILE A 43 7.16 -5.03 -9.87
C ILE A 43 8.13 -4.86 -11.05
N ALA A 44 9.32 -5.46 -10.97
CA ALA A 44 10.40 -5.33 -11.96
C ALA A 44 9.98 -5.54 -13.42
N SER A 45 9.01 -6.41 -13.69
CA SER A 45 8.51 -6.68 -15.04
C SER A 45 7.38 -5.76 -15.51
N THR A 46 6.62 -5.16 -14.58
CA THR A 46 5.42 -4.35 -14.88
C THR A 46 5.68 -3.21 -15.87
N PRO A 47 6.83 -2.51 -15.83
CA PRO A 47 7.12 -1.49 -16.84
C PRO A 47 7.10 -2.03 -18.27
N GLY A 48 7.77 -3.16 -18.52
CA GLY A 48 7.84 -3.79 -19.84
C GLY A 48 6.52 -4.41 -20.28
N ASP A 49 5.83 -5.04 -19.33
CA ASP A 49 4.62 -5.85 -19.59
C ASP A 49 3.35 -5.00 -19.70
N VAL A 50 3.30 -3.85 -19.01
CA VAL A 50 2.06 -3.08 -18.81
C VAL A 50 2.24 -1.59 -19.13
N ILE A 51 3.16 -0.90 -18.44
CA ILE A 51 3.24 0.57 -18.47
C ILE A 51 3.72 1.06 -19.85
N LEU A 52 4.83 0.56 -20.36
CA LEU A 52 5.37 0.97 -21.67
C LEU A 52 4.45 0.60 -22.85
N PRO A 53 3.73 -0.55 -22.84
CA PRO A 53 2.59 -0.78 -23.74
C PRO A 53 1.51 0.32 -23.66
N ALA A 54 1.07 0.71 -22.46
CA ALA A 54 0.05 1.75 -22.29
C ALA A 54 0.51 3.12 -22.80
N PHE A 55 1.78 3.49 -22.57
CA PHE A 55 2.38 4.70 -23.16
C PHE A 55 2.29 4.65 -24.70
N ARG A 56 2.62 3.51 -25.32
CA ARG A 56 2.52 3.35 -26.78
C ARG A 56 1.09 3.45 -27.28
N GLU A 57 0.13 2.86 -26.58
CA GLU A 57 -1.29 2.94 -26.93
C GLU A 57 -1.81 4.39 -26.89
N LEU A 58 -1.39 5.16 -25.90
CA LEU A 58 -1.72 6.59 -25.76
C LEU A 58 -0.90 7.49 -26.72
N GLY A 59 0.01 6.93 -27.52
CA GLY A 59 0.87 7.69 -28.44
C GLY A 59 1.93 8.53 -27.73
N LEU A 60 2.37 8.11 -26.55
CA LEU A 60 3.28 8.85 -25.68
C LEU A 60 4.69 8.26 -25.72
N ASP A 61 5.68 9.16 -25.65
CA ASP A 61 7.08 8.79 -25.48
C ASP A 61 7.40 8.75 -23.97
N PRO A 62 7.77 7.59 -23.39
CA PRO A 62 8.17 7.50 -21.98
C PRO A 62 9.38 8.39 -21.67
N ALA A 63 10.26 8.69 -22.63
CA ALA A 63 11.39 9.59 -22.42
C ALA A 63 10.95 11.05 -22.17
N ALA A 64 9.69 11.39 -22.44
CA ALA A 64 9.08 12.68 -22.17
C ALA A 64 8.33 12.75 -20.82
N LEU A 65 8.33 11.67 -20.02
CA LEU A 65 7.76 11.69 -18.68
C LEU A 65 8.50 12.70 -17.78
N ASP A 66 7.77 13.57 -17.09
CA ASP A 66 8.36 14.60 -16.23
C ASP A 66 8.57 14.09 -14.79
N TYR A 67 7.59 13.36 -14.26
CA TYR A 67 7.59 12.89 -12.88
C TYR A 67 7.24 11.41 -12.78
N LEU A 68 7.94 10.72 -11.90
CA LEU A 68 7.63 9.37 -11.47
C LEU A 68 7.41 9.41 -9.95
N VAL A 69 6.17 9.30 -9.50
CA VAL A 69 5.81 9.41 -8.09
C VAL A 69 5.52 8.02 -7.54
N ILE A 70 6.31 7.59 -6.56
CA ILE A 70 6.10 6.34 -5.84
C ILE A 70 5.26 6.63 -4.60
N SER A 71 4.11 5.97 -4.52
CA SER A 71 3.13 6.19 -3.46
C SER A 71 3.63 5.73 -2.10
N HIS A 72 4.31 4.59 -2.04
CA HIS A 72 4.92 4.05 -0.84
C HIS A 72 5.91 2.93 -1.17
N SER A 73 6.59 2.44 -0.14
CA SER A 73 7.69 1.49 -0.28
C SER A 73 7.29 0.02 -0.42
N ASP A 74 6.08 -0.40 -0.80
CA ASP A 74 5.88 -1.83 -1.09
C ASP A 74 6.39 -2.22 -2.48
N VAL A 75 6.93 -3.43 -2.58
CA VAL A 75 7.63 -3.93 -3.77
C VAL A 75 6.81 -3.83 -5.05
N ASP A 76 5.49 -3.99 -4.96
CA ASP A 76 4.58 -3.86 -6.09
C ASP A 76 4.32 -2.41 -6.52
N HIS A 77 4.92 -1.42 -5.86
CA HIS A 77 4.77 -0.01 -6.20
C HIS A 77 6.05 0.63 -6.71
N PHE A 78 7.23 0.13 -6.30
CA PHE A 78 8.54 0.67 -6.72
C PHE A 78 9.44 -0.34 -7.45
N GLY A 79 9.10 -1.63 -7.46
CA GLY A 79 9.97 -2.68 -8.00
C GLY A 79 10.36 -2.46 -9.47
N GLY A 80 9.53 -1.75 -10.25
CA GLY A 80 9.76 -1.36 -11.63
C GLY A 80 10.65 -0.12 -11.85
N ASP A 81 11.13 0.53 -10.79
CA ASP A 81 11.80 1.83 -10.87
C ASP A 81 13.02 1.83 -11.78
N ALA A 82 13.84 0.79 -11.75
CA ALA A 82 15.01 0.67 -12.62
C ALA A 82 14.65 0.60 -14.11
N ALA A 83 13.60 -0.14 -14.45
CA ALA A 83 13.14 -0.26 -15.83
C ALA A 83 12.50 1.06 -16.31
N MET A 84 11.74 1.74 -15.44
CA MET A 84 11.22 3.07 -15.75
C MET A 84 12.32 4.12 -15.84
N ARG A 85 13.37 4.08 -15.00
CA ARG A 85 14.53 4.98 -15.09
C ARG A 85 15.25 4.83 -16.44
N ALA A 86 15.36 3.60 -16.96
CA ALA A 86 15.95 3.35 -18.27
C ALA A 86 15.09 3.90 -19.42
N ALA A 87 13.76 3.77 -19.32
CA ALA A 87 12.83 4.23 -20.36
C ALA A 87 12.54 5.75 -20.30
N ALA A 88 12.58 6.33 -19.10
CA ALA A 88 12.24 7.71 -18.77
C ALA A 88 13.40 8.41 -18.05
N PRO A 89 14.58 8.56 -18.68
CA PRO A 89 15.81 9.01 -18.01
C PRO A 89 15.77 10.47 -17.51
N ARG A 90 14.75 11.24 -17.89
CA ARG A 90 14.55 12.63 -17.47
C ARG A 90 13.49 12.79 -16.39
N ALA A 91 12.69 11.76 -16.11
CA ALA A 91 11.67 11.81 -15.09
C ALA A 91 12.33 11.98 -13.73
N ILE A 92 11.80 12.88 -12.91
CA ILE A 92 12.21 13.06 -11.52
C ILE A 92 11.46 12.01 -10.70
N LEU A 93 12.20 11.09 -10.10
CA LEU A 93 11.65 10.08 -9.21
C LEU A 93 11.41 10.71 -7.84
N CYS A 94 10.15 10.74 -7.44
CA CYS A 94 9.67 11.36 -6.22
C CYS A 94 9.09 10.29 -5.30
N ALA A 95 9.35 10.41 -4.01
CA ALA A 95 8.68 9.62 -2.98
C ALA A 95 8.65 10.43 -1.68
N HIS A 96 7.82 10.03 -0.72
CA HIS A 96 7.88 10.66 0.60
C HIS A 96 9.23 10.41 1.28
N ALA A 97 9.72 11.39 2.03
CA ALA A 97 11.02 11.35 2.69
C ALA A 97 11.20 10.13 3.63
N GLU A 98 10.10 9.66 4.24
CA GLU A 98 10.12 8.52 5.18
C GLU A 98 10.16 7.15 4.50
N ASP A 99 9.70 7.04 3.26
CA ASP A 99 9.72 5.79 2.48
C ASP A 99 10.89 5.75 1.48
N ALA A 100 11.47 6.91 1.15
CA ALA A 100 12.58 7.03 0.22
C ALA A 100 13.81 6.14 0.55
N PRO A 101 14.22 5.93 1.82
CA PRO A 101 15.29 4.99 2.15
C PRO A 101 14.98 3.55 1.75
N TRP A 102 13.74 3.10 1.94
CA TRP A 102 13.32 1.74 1.58
C TRP A 102 13.16 1.54 0.07
N ILE A 103 12.72 2.58 -0.64
CA ILE A 103 12.63 2.57 -2.10
C ILE A 103 14.02 2.55 -2.74
N GLY A 104 14.98 3.31 -2.20
CA GLY A 104 16.31 3.48 -2.78
C GLY A 104 17.36 2.45 -2.35
N ASP A 105 17.09 1.63 -1.34
CA ASP A 105 17.99 0.59 -0.82
C ASP A 105 17.20 -0.71 -0.56
N HIS A 106 17.27 -1.64 -1.51
CA HIS A 106 16.46 -2.86 -1.47
C HIS A 106 16.89 -3.81 -0.33
N GLU A 107 18.16 -3.77 0.09
CA GLU A 107 18.62 -4.55 1.25
C GLU A 107 18.10 -3.95 2.57
N GLN A 108 17.90 -2.63 2.62
CA GLN A 108 17.29 -1.97 3.76
C GLN A 108 15.83 -2.41 3.95
N ILE A 109 15.00 -2.33 2.91
CA ILE A 109 13.60 -2.75 3.01
C ILE A 109 13.44 -4.25 3.30
N LEU A 110 14.26 -5.10 2.67
CA LEU A 110 14.27 -6.55 2.93
C LEU A 110 14.59 -6.86 4.39
N ARG A 111 15.45 -6.07 5.03
CA ARG A 111 15.82 -6.24 6.44
C ARG A 111 14.76 -5.67 7.38
N GLU A 112 14.22 -4.49 7.09
CA GLU A 112 13.45 -3.70 8.05
C GLU A 112 11.93 -3.91 7.90
N ARG A 113 11.41 -3.90 6.67
CA ARG A 113 9.96 -4.05 6.42
C ARG A 113 9.57 -5.50 6.17
N TYR A 114 10.34 -6.25 5.38
CA TYR A 114 10.02 -7.66 5.13
C TYR A 114 10.71 -8.61 6.11
N GLY A 115 11.82 -8.19 6.72
CA GLY A 115 12.64 -9.04 7.58
C GLY A 115 12.27 -9.04 9.06
N TRP A 116 11.42 -8.11 9.53
CA TRP A 116 11.10 -8.01 10.97
C TRP A 116 10.40 -9.27 11.51
N TYR A 117 9.65 -9.97 10.66
CA TYR A 117 8.95 -11.20 10.98
C TYR A 117 9.89 -12.33 11.44
N ALA A 118 11.14 -12.36 10.96
CA ALA A 118 12.11 -13.40 11.29
C ALA A 118 12.39 -13.52 12.80
N ALA A 119 12.26 -12.43 13.55
CA ALA A 119 12.40 -12.42 15.01
C ALA A 119 11.30 -13.23 15.72
N HIS A 120 10.18 -13.51 15.05
CA HIS A 120 9.03 -14.22 15.59
C HIS A 120 8.96 -15.71 15.19
N GLY A 121 10.00 -16.21 14.53
CA GLY A 121 10.14 -17.62 14.16
C GLY A 121 9.54 -17.97 12.80
N PRO A 122 9.85 -19.17 12.26
CA PRO A 122 9.49 -19.55 10.89
C PRO A 122 7.99 -19.65 10.63
N ASP A 123 7.18 -19.94 11.66
CA ASP A 123 5.72 -20.00 11.54
C ASP A 123 5.05 -18.61 11.49
N ALA A 124 5.84 -17.55 11.68
CA ALA A 124 5.40 -16.16 11.64
C ALA A 124 6.23 -15.32 10.65
N ASP A 125 6.99 -15.96 9.76
CA ASP A 125 7.85 -15.32 8.76
C ASP A 125 7.45 -15.78 7.36
N TYR A 126 7.86 -15.03 6.34
CA TYR A 126 7.70 -15.46 4.96
C TYR A 126 8.49 -16.73 4.70
N ASP A 127 7.91 -17.62 3.88
CA ASP A 127 8.63 -18.77 3.35
C ASP A 127 9.75 -18.34 2.37
N ASP A 128 10.64 -19.29 2.05
CA ASP A 128 11.79 -19.04 1.20
C ASP A 128 11.37 -18.63 -0.22
N ASP A 129 10.25 -19.16 -0.73
CA ASP A 129 9.72 -18.84 -2.05
C ASP A 129 9.23 -17.39 -2.11
N THR A 130 8.52 -16.93 -1.08
CA THR A 130 8.06 -15.54 -0.96
C THR A 130 9.24 -14.58 -0.80
N LYS A 131 10.25 -14.95 0.00
CA LYS A 131 11.49 -14.15 0.13
C LYS A 131 12.29 -14.08 -1.16
N ALA A 132 12.29 -15.14 -1.97
CA ALA A 132 12.90 -15.11 -3.29
C ALA A 132 12.08 -14.23 -4.24
N TRP A 133 10.75 -14.36 -4.23
CA TRP A 133 9.85 -13.54 -5.03
C TRP A 133 9.97 -12.04 -4.71
N LEU A 134 10.06 -11.65 -3.43
CA LEU A 134 10.27 -10.26 -3.03
C LEU A 134 11.54 -9.68 -3.67
N ARG A 135 12.63 -10.46 -3.72
CA ARG A 135 13.88 -10.04 -4.37
C ARG A 135 13.74 -9.94 -5.89
N ASP A 136 13.12 -10.93 -6.52
CA ASP A 136 12.93 -10.97 -7.97
C ASP A 136 11.94 -9.90 -8.46
N ALA A 137 11.02 -9.49 -7.59
CA ALA A 137 10.04 -8.44 -7.87
C ALA A 137 10.64 -7.02 -7.81
N MET A 138 11.82 -6.85 -7.21
CA MET A 138 12.56 -5.59 -7.23
C MET A 138 13.63 -5.59 -8.33
N GLY A 139 13.69 -4.53 -9.13
CA GLY A 139 14.83 -4.27 -10.01
C GLY A 139 16.11 -3.93 -9.22
N PRO A 140 17.16 -3.43 -9.90
CA PRO A 140 18.28 -2.77 -9.23
C PRO A 140 17.85 -1.52 -8.44
N ASP A 141 18.62 -1.17 -7.40
CA ASP A 141 18.40 0.04 -6.61
C ASP A 141 18.32 1.30 -7.49
N VAL A 142 17.34 2.16 -7.22
CA VAL A 142 17.23 3.49 -7.83
C VAL A 142 17.02 4.52 -6.72
N PRO A 143 17.95 5.47 -6.52
CA PRO A 143 17.75 6.51 -5.53
C PRO A 143 16.60 7.43 -5.91
N VAL A 144 15.88 7.90 -4.89
CA VAL A 144 14.85 8.93 -5.03
C VAL A 144 15.50 10.29 -5.29
N ASP A 145 15.03 11.00 -6.32
CA ASP A 145 15.57 12.31 -6.71
C ASP A 145 14.99 13.45 -5.85
N LEU A 146 13.70 13.36 -5.54
CA LEU A 146 12.96 14.38 -4.81
C LEU A 146 12.17 13.77 -3.65
N HIS A 147 12.49 14.21 -2.44
CA HIS A 147 11.80 13.77 -1.23
C HIS A 147 10.62 14.70 -0.95
N LEU A 148 9.41 14.15 -0.95
CA LEU A 148 8.16 14.84 -0.66
C LEU A 148 7.81 14.74 0.84
N ALA A 149 6.98 15.66 1.33
CA ALA A 149 6.46 15.67 2.70
C ALA A 149 4.92 15.67 2.77
N GLY A 150 4.22 15.96 1.67
CA GLY A 150 2.79 16.21 1.63
C GLY A 150 2.46 17.70 1.65
N GLY A 151 1.40 18.07 0.92
CA GLY A 151 0.95 19.44 0.70
C GLY A 151 1.63 20.14 -0.49
N GLU A 152 2.63 19.52 -1.12
CA GLU A 152 3.19 20.00 -2.38
C GLU A 152 2.16 19.90 -3.53
N TRP A 153 2.39 20.66 -4.60
CA TRP A 153 1.50 20.68 -5.76
C TRP A 153 2.28 20.41 -7.04
N PHE A 154 1.81 19.43 -7.83
CA PHE A 154 2.24 19.22 -9.19
C PHE A 154 1.30 19.94 -10.15
N ARG A 155 1.79 21.04 -10.75
CA ARG A 155 1.09 21.72 -11.84
C ARG A 155 1.49 21.08 -13.16
N LEU A 156 0.63 20.22 -13.70
CA LEU A 156 0.88 19.53 -14.96
C LEU A 156 0.50 20.38 -16.18
N GLY A 157 -0.43 21.32 -16.01
CA GLY A 157 -0.80 22.30 -17.03
C GLY A 157 -1.95 23.18 -16.53
N PRO A 158 -2.63 23.92 -17.42
CA PRO A 158 -3.78 24.75 -17.06
C PRO A 158 -5.03 23.94 -16.67
N GLY A 159 -5.15 22.70 -17.14
CA GLY A 159 -6.30 21.82 -16.90
C GLY A 159 -6.10 20.84 -15.75
N LEU A 160 -4.84 20.56 -15.34
CA LEU A 160 -4.55 19.57 -14.31
C LEU A 160 -3.49 20.06 -13.32
N THR A 161 -3.87 20.16 -12.05
CA THR A 161 -2.99 20.53 -10.94
C THR A 161 -3.39 19.71 -9.71
N VAL A 162 -2.47 18.88 -9.22
CA VAL A 162 -2.75 17.92 -8.15
C VAL A 162 -1.92 18.20 -6.90
N GLU A 163 -2.56 18.04 -5.74
CA GLU A 163 -1.92 18.12 -4.42
C GLU A 163 -1.37 16.75 -4.02
N VAL A 164 -0.19 16.72 -3.42
CA VAL A 164 0.34 15.54 -2.73
C VAL A 164 -0.31 15.43 -1.36
N LEU A 165 -1.03 14.35 -1.11
CA LEU A 165 -1.58 14.06 0.21
C LEU A 165 -0.62 13.14 0.96
N HIS A 166 -0.17 13.51 2.17
CA HIS A 166 0.43 12.57 3.11
C HIS A 166 -0.68 11.75 3.77
N LEU A 167 -0.66 10.43 3.58
CA LEU A 167 -1.68 9.47 3.95
C LEU A 167 -1.09 8.29 4.76
N PRO A 168 -0.38 8.55 5.88
CA PRO A 168 0.31 7.51 6.63
C PRO A 168 -0.67 6.48 7.21
N GLY A 169 -0.16 5.29 7.50
CA GLY A 169 -0.96 4.19 8.03
C GLY A 169 -0.45 2.83 7.56
N HIS A 170 -0.39 2.69 6.23
CA HIS A 170 0.15 1.53 5.52
C HIS A 170 1.70 1.51 5.52
N SER A 171 2.28 2.69 5.34
CA SER A 171 3.67 3.00 5.67
C SER A 171 3.72 4.38 6.35
N ASN A 172 4.89 4.77 6.86
CA ASN A 172 5.08 6.11 7.40
C ASN A 172 4.97 7.17 6.29
N GLY A 173 5.58 6.89 5.14
CA GLY A 173 5.63 7.81 4.00
C GLY A 173 4.60 7.58 2.91
N HIS A 174 3.48 6.93 3.19
CA HIS A 174 2.46 6.74 2.17
C HIS A 174 1.91 8.09 1.69
N ILE A 175 1.91 8.31 0.37
CA ILE A 175 1.35 9.48 -0.28
C ILE A 175 0.30 9.10 -1.33
N GLY A 176 -0.70 9.98 -1.46
CA GLY A 176 -1.67 9.98 -2.54
C GLY A 176 -1.65 11.31 -3.30
N LEU A 177 -2.48 11.41 -4.34
CA LEU A 177 -2.70 12.63 -5.10
C LEU A 177 -4.16 13.04 -5.06
N TRP A 178 -4.40 14.35 -4.95
CA TRP A 178 -5.73 14.94 -5.01
C TRP A 178 -5.85 15.91 -6.17
N ASP A 179 -6.78 15.64 -7.08
CA ASP A 179 -7.23 16.61 -8.07
C ASP A 179 -8.53 17.29 -7.60
N PRO A 180 -8.49 18.55 -7.17
CA PRO A 180 -9.69 19.27 -6.75
C PRO A 180 -10.65 19.56 -7.90
N SER A 181 -10.19 19.59 -9.15
CA SER A 181 -11.01 19.99 -10.30
C SER A 181 -12.01 18.92 -10.70
N SER A 182 -11.57 17.65 -10.72
CA SER A 182 -12.42 16.49 -10.94
C SER A 182 -12.83 15.78 -9.65
N GLN A 183 -12.48 16.32 -8.48
CA GLN A 183 -12.71 15.71 -7.17
C GLN A 183 -12.23 14.24 -7.08
N THR A 184 -11.05 13.96 -7.64
CA THR A 184 -10.46 12.61 -7.68
C THR A 184 -9.32 12.47 -6.68
N ALA A 185 -9.40 11.47 -5.82
CA ALA A 185 -8.30 11.07 -4.95
C ALA A 185 -7.67 9.76 -5.43
N ILE A 186 -6.38 9.81 -5.79
CA ILE A 186 -5.54 8.63 -6.01
C ILE A 186 -4.86 8.30 -4.70
N VAL A 187 -5.32 7.24 -4.03
CA VAL A 187 -4.88 6.87 -2.69
C VAL A 187 -4.07 5.58 -2.66
N THR A 188 -3.93 4.91 -3.80
CA THR A 188 -3.25 3.61 -3.96
C THR A 188 -3.65 2.64 -2.84
N ASP A 189 -2.78 2.46 -1.85
CA ASP A 189 -2.90 1.50 -0.74
C ASP A 189 -3.09 2.16 0.63
N ALA A 190 -3.28 3.49 0.67
CA ALA A 190 -3.53 4.22 1.90
C ALA A 190 -4.77 3.70 2.65
N VAL A 191 -5.75 3.16 1.90
CA VAL A 191 -7.01 2.62 2.42
C VAL A 191 -7.43 1.41 1.58
N LEU A 192 -7.76 0.30 2.22
CA LEU A 192 -7.91 -1.02 1.57
C LEU A 192 -9.14 -1.82 2.06
N GLY A 193 -10.15 -1.14 2.62
CA GLY A 193 -11.37 -1.78 3.08
C GLY A 193 -11.11 -2.87 4.12
N ALA A 194 -11.70 -4.04 3.90
CA ALA A 194 -11.49 -5.23 4.72
C ALA A 194 -10.28 -6.09 4.28
N GLY A 195 -9.53 -5.69 3.26
CA GLY A 195 -8.43 -6.45 2.66
C GLY A 195 -8.61 -6.68 1.16
N LEU A 196 -7.55 -7.08 0.48
CA LEU A 196 -7.47 -7.08 -0.99
C LEU A 196 -8.25 -8.24 -1.62
N LEU A 197 -8.88 -7.93 -2.74
CA LEU A 197 -9.71 -8.87 -3.48
C LEU A 197 -8.89 -9.63 -4.54
N ASN A 198 -9.25 -10.88 -4.78
CA ASN A 198 -8.88 -11.56 -6.02
C ASN A 198 -9.77 -11.08 -7.19
N SER A 199 -9.47 -11.52 -8.40
CA SER A 199 -10.26 -11.22 -9.60
C SER A 199 -11.71 -11.76 -9.57
N GLU A 200 -12.05 -12.63 -8.62
CA GLU A 200 -13.41 -13.15 -8.38
C GLU A 200 -14.18 -12.33 -7.34
N GLY A 201 -13.55 -11.31 -6.72
CA GLY A 201 -14.14 -10.45 -5.72
C GLY A 201 -14.08 -10.99 -4.28
N GLU A 202 -13.29 -12.03 -4.03
CA GLU A 202 -13.10 -12.61 -2.71
C GLU A 202 -11.95 -11.91 -1.98
N VAL A 203 -12.14 -11.55 -0.70
CA VAL A 203 -11.06 -11.02 0.14
C VAL A 203 -10.07 -12.14 0.45
N ILE A 204 -8.85 -12.02 -0.09
CA ILE A 204 -7.82 -13.06 0.03
C ILE A 204 -6.59 -12.60 0.83
N HIS A 205 -6.40 -11.30 1.00
CA HIS A 205 -5.22 -10.69 1.62
C HIS A 205 -5.66 -9.70 2.71
N PRO A 206 -5.02 -9.67 3.89
CA PRO A 206 -5.36 -8.70 4.93
C PRO A 206 -5.03 -7.27 4.51
N PRO A 207 -5.69 -6.23 5.03
CA PRO A 207 -5.24 -4.85 4.81
C PRO A 207 -3.93 -4.62 5.61
N PRO A 208 -2.78 -4.37 4.95
CA PRO A 208 -1.46 -4.41 5.57
C PRO A 208 -1.05 -3.13 6.33
N TYR A 209 -1.97 -2.49 7.05
CA TYR A 209 -1.64 -1.29 7.84
C TYR A 209 -0.72 -1.60 9.03
N VAL A 210 0.18 -0.67 9.35
CA VAL A 210 1.18 -0.83 10.42
C VAL A 210 1.19 0.32 11.44
N LEU A 211 0.40 1.39 11.20
CA LEU A 211 0.27 2.56 12.07
C LEU A 211 -1.22 2.90 12.26
N ILE A 212 -1.83 2.47 13.36
CA ILE A 212 -3.29 2.50 13.49
C ILE A 212 -3.85 3.92 13.62
N ALA A 213 -3.27 4.74 14.48
CA ALA A 213 -3.77 6.09 14.73
C ALA A 213 -3.71 6.94 13.44
N GLU A 214 -2.59 6.81 12.72
CA GLU A 214 -2.31 7.42 11.44
C GLU A 214 -3.26 6.89 10.36
N TYR A 215 -3.45 5.58 10.25
CA TYR A 215 -4.37 4.97 9.29
C TYR A 215 -5.81 5.45 9.52
N GLU A 216 -6.30 5.44 10.76
CA GLU A 216 -7.63 5.97 11.07
C GLU A 216 -7.74 7.48 10.77
N ALA A 217 -6.68 8.27 11.02
CA ALA A 217 -6.64 9.69 10.68
C ALA A 217 -6.65 9.92 9.16
N THR A 218 -5.92 9.11 8.40
CA THR A 218 -5.91 9.08 6.94
C THR A 218 -7.30 8.80 6.38
N VAL A 219 -7.98 7.77 6.89
CA VAL A 219 -9.36 7.46 6.47
C VAL A 219 -10.30 8.64 6.78
N ARG A 220 -10.23 9.23 7.99
CA ARG A 220 -11.05 10.39 8.37
C ARG A 220 -10.73 11.63 7.52
N ARG A 221 -9.47 11.84 7.13
CA ARG A 221 -9.06 12.92 6.22
C ARG A 221 -9.73 12.74 4.86
N LEU A 222 -9.73 11.52 4.31
CA LEU A 222 -10.38 11.22 3.04
C LEU A 222 -11.90 11.38 3.12
N GLN A 223 -12.54 10.97 4.23
CA GLN A 223 -13.96 11.22 4.48
C GLN A 223 -14.27 12.73 4.54
N GLY A 224 -13.39 13.52 5.16
CA GLY A 224 -13.52 14.98 5.22
C GLY A 224 -13.26 15.68 3.87
N LEU A 225 -12.41 15.10 3.03
CA LEU A 225 -12.14 15.56 1.66
C LEU A 225 -13.34 15.32 0.73
N ALA A 226 -14.13 14.28 1.02
CA ALA A 226 -15.32 13.88 0.26
C ALA A 226 -15.05 13.79 -1.27
N PRO A 227 -14.09 12.95 -1.69
CA PRO A 227 -13.79 12.76 -3.11
C PRO A 227 -15.00 12.17 -3.84
N GLU A 228 -15.28 12.67 -5.05
CA GLU A 228 -16.30 12.09 -5.92
C GLU A 228 -15.83 10.72 -6.44
N ARG A 229 -14.52 10.60 -6.69
CA ARG A 229 -13.85 9.40 -7.19
C ARG A 229 -12.66 9.01 -6.32
N LEU A 230 -12.60 7.74 -5.92
CA LEU A 230 -11.49 7.16 -5.16
C LEU A 230 -10.79 6.08 -6.00
N LEU A 231 -9.49 6.27 -6.22
CA LEU A 231 -8.64 5.45 -7.06
C LEU A 231 -7.59 4.74 -6.20
N THR A 232 -7.70 3.41 -6.10
CA THR A 232 -6.76 2.54 -5.36
C THR A 232 -5.90 1.73 -6.32
N ALA A 233 -4.87 1.04 -5.85
CA ALA A 233 -4.12 0.16 -6.74
C ALA A 233 -4.88 -1.15 -7.03
N HIS A 234 -5.77 -1.60 -6.12
CA HIS A 234 -6.31 -2.96 -6.13
C HIS A 234 -7.81 -3.11 -6.40
N TYR A 235 -8.56 -2.02 -6.45
CA TYR A 235 -10.01 -2.03 -6.69
C TYR A 235 -10.34 -1.31 -7.98
N ALA A 236 -11.52 -1.59 -8.52
CA ALA A 236 -12.14 -0.76 -9.54
C ALA A 236 -12.29 0.69 -9.04
N VAL A 237 -12.50 1.62 -9.98
CA VAL A 237 -12.84 3.00 -9.65
C VAL A 237 -14.09 3.02 -8.77
N MET A 238 -14.00 3.66 -7.61
CA MET A 238 -15.13 3.85 -6.71
C MET A 238 -15.68 5.27 -6.86
N GLU A 239 -16.99 5.40 -6.93
CA GLU A 239 -17.67 6.69 -7.11
C GLU A 239 -18.82 6.88 -6.11
N GLY A 240 -19.05 8.13 -5.70
CA GLY A 240 -20.19 8.49 -4.83
C GLY A 240 -20.25 7.66 -3.54
N ASP A 241 -21.41 7.08 -3.26
CA ASP A 241 -21.67 6.29 -2.03
C ASP A 241 -20.71 5.09 -1.85
N GLU A 242 -20.10 4.59 -2.93
CA GLU A 242 -19.11 3.51 -2.84
C GLU A 242 -17.85 3.94 -2.11
N VAL A 243 -17.45 5.21 -2.29
CA VAL A 243 -16.30 5.79 -1.59
C VAL A 243 -16.55 5.81 -0.09
N ASP A 244 -17.68 6.36 0.34
CA ASP A 244 -18.02 6.45 1.77
C ASP A 244 -18.13 5.08 2.42
N ARG A 245 -18.71 4.10 1.71
CA ARG A 245 -18.80 2.72 2.16
C ARG A 245 -17.43 2.08 2.32
N PHE A 246 -16.52 2.25 1.37
CA PHE A 246 -15.17 1.68 1.40
C PHE A 246 -14.30 2.28 2.51
N LEU A 247 -14.35 3.61 2.68
CA LEU A 247 -13.68 4.30 3.78
C LEU A 247 -14.22 3.83 5.14
N SER A 248 -15.55 3.72 5.27
CA SER A 248 -16.19 3.24 6.51
C SER A 248 -15.86 1.78 6.81
N GLU A 249 -15.77 0.92 5.79
CA GLU A 249 -15.36 -0.48 5.92
C GLU A 249 -13.94 -0.61 6.49
N SER A 250 -13.04 0.28 6.08
CA SER A 250 -11.66 0.30 6.58
C SER A 250 -11.59 0.59 8.09
N LEU A 251 -12.35 1.58 8.57
CA LEU A 251 -12.48 1.85 10.01
C LEU A 251 -13.15 0.69 10.75
N ALA A 252 -14.17 0.08 10.16
CA ALA A 252 -14.86 -1.07 10.74
C ALA A 252 -13.92 -2.29 10.87
N PHE A 253 -13.04 -2.51 9.90
CA PHE A 253 -12.02 -3.55 9.98
C PHE A 253 -11.05 -3.31 11.13
N VAL A 254 -10.52 -2.08 11.28
CA VAL A 254 -9.63 -1.72 12.39
C VAL A 254 -10.31 -1.96 13.74
N ALA A 255 -11.58 -1.57 13.89
CA ALA A 255 -12.35 -1.80 15.11
C ALA A 255 -12.57 -3.30 15.40
N ARG A 256 -12.87 -4.10 14.38
CA ARG A 256 -12.98 -5.57 14.50
C ARG A 256 -11.66 -6.20 14.92
N ALA A 257 -10.55 -5.81 14.29
CA ALA A 257 -9.21 -6.32 14.59
C ALA A 257 -8.84 -6.01 16.05
N ARG A 258 -9.07 -4.75 16.49
CA ARG A 258 -8.85 -4.33 17.87
C ARG A 258 -9.60 -5.20 18.88
N ALA A 259 -10.88 -5.44 18.63
CA ALA A 259 -11.71 -6.28 19.51
C ALA A 259 -11.27 -7.75 19.52
N ALA A 260 -10.95 -8.32 18.36
CA ALA A 260 -10.52 -9.71 18.24
C ALA A 260 -9.17 -9.96 18.91
N ILE A 261 -8.21 -9.06 18.73
CA ILE A 261 -6.88 -9.16 19.35
C ILE A 261 -6.99 -9.10 20.88
N ALA A 262 -7.81 -8.18 21.41
CA ALA A 262 -8.07 -8.09 22.84
C ALA A 262 -8.69 -9.38 23.41
N ASP A 263 -9.70 -9.96 22.74
CA ASP A 263 -10.33 -11.22 23.19
C ASP A 263 -9.34 -12.40 23.19
N VAL A 264 -8.46 -12.50 22.19
CA VAL A 264 -7.42 -13.53 22.16
C VAL A 264 -6.43 -13.35 23.30
N LEU A 265 -6.00 -12.13 23.59
CA LEU A 265 -5.08 -11.81 24.68
C LEU A 265 -5.70 -12.09 26.06
N GLU A 266 -6.97 -11.76 26.29
CA GLU A 266 -7.66 -12.02 27.56
C GLU A 266 -7.82 -13.52 27.87
N ARG A 267 -7.86 -14.36 26.84
CA ARG A 267 -8.02 -15.82 26.96
C ARG A 267 -6.70 -16.58 26.91
N SER A 268 -5.60 -15.90 26.65
CA SER A 268 -4.27 -16.50 26.56
C SER A 268 -3.44 -16.16 27.80
N GLU A 269 -2.56 -17.07 28.20
CA GLU A 269 -1.57 -16.76 29.23
C GLU A 269 -0.39 -16.00 28.60
N ASP A 270 0.29 -16.64 27.64
CA ASP A 270 1.28 -16.05 26.74
C ASP A 270 0.90 -16.41 25.31
N VAL A 271 0.95 -15.46 24.38
CA VAL A 271 0.68 -15.72 22.95
C VAL A 271 1.78 -15.14 22.08
N THR A 272 2.29 -15.95 21.14
CA THR A 272 3.29 -15.54 20.14
C THR A 272 2.61 -14.95 18.91
N LEU A 273 3.38 -14.34 18.00
CA LEU A 273 2.83 -13.79 16.75
C LEU A 273 2.22 -14.90 15.89
N ALA A 274 2.90 -16.04 15.78
CA ALA A 274 2.37 -17.23 15.11
C ALA A 274 1.03 -17.69 15.70
N GLY A 275 0.92 -17.69 17.04
CA GLY A 275 -0.32 -18.05 17.73
C GLY A 275 -1.46 -17.05 17.47
N LEU A 276 -1.16 -15.76 17.47
CA LEU A 276 -2.09 -14.70 17.10
C LEU A 276 -2.56 -14.84 15.66
N LEU A 277 -1.64 -15.02 14.71
CA LEU A 277 -1.96 -15.23 13.29
C LEU A 277 -2.88 -16.43 13.07
N ALA A 278 -2.53 -17.58 13.66
CA ALA A 278 -3.32 -18.81 13.53
C ALA A 278 -4.75 -18.64 14.08
N THR A 279 -4.92 -17.86 15.14
CA THR A 279 -6.22 -17.64 15.78
C THR A 279 -7.04 -16.55 15.09
N LEU A 280 -6.38 -15.47 14.65
CA LEU A 280 -7.05 -14.27 14.13
C LEU A 280 -7.35 -14.36 12.63
N ASN A 281 -6.55 -15.06 11.83
CA ASN A 281 -6.82 -15.21 10.40
C ASN A 281 -8.25 -15.73 10.10
N PRO A 282 -8.75 -16.82 10.72
CA PRO A 282 -10.12 -17.27 10.46
C PRO A 282 -11.23 -16.34 11.01
N ILE A 283 -10.90 -15.40 11.90
CA ILE A 283 -11.85 -14.44 12.50
C ILE A 283 -11.93 -13.15 11.66
N LEU A 284 -10.76 -12.65 11.26
CA LEU A 284 -10.62 -11.38 10.55
C LEU A 284 -10.69 -11.55 9.03
N GLY A 285 -10.26 -12.71 8.52
CA GLY A 285 -10.37 -13.13 7.13
C GLY A 285 -11.52 -14.12 6.89
N PRO A 286 -11.28 -15.29 6.25
CA PRO A 286 -9.99 -15.98 6.08
C PRO A 286 -9.14 -15.44 4.92
N PHE A 287 -7.90 -15.06 5.22
CA PHE A 287 -6.92 -14.67 4.20
C PHE A 287 -6.18 -15.92 3.71
N THR A 288 -6.10 -16.07 2.39
CA THR A 288 -5.54 -17.23 1.68
C THR A 288 -4.29 -16.88 0.87
N SER A 289 -3.98 -15.60 0.72
CA SER A 289 -2.80 -15.07 0.07
C SER A 289 -2.06 -14.15 1.03
N MET A 290 -0.75 -14.38 1.21
CA MET A 290 0.12 -13.58 2.08
C MET A 290 -0.51 -13.34 3.47
N ALA A 291 -1.13 -14.35 4.06
CA ALA A 291 -1.84 -14.22 5.34
C ALA A 291 -0.94 -13.72 6.48
N ILE A 292 0.39 -13.88 6.34
CA ILE A 292 1.40 -13.36 7.26
C ILE A 292 1.36 -11.84 7.39
N GLU A 293 0.87 -11.13 6.37
CA GLU A 293 0.73 -9.66 6.37
C GLU A 293 -0.27 -9.15 7.41
N LEU A 294 -1.11 -10.03 7.97
CA LEU A 294 -1.94 -9.68 9.13
C LEU A 294 -1.08 -9.39 10.37
N GLY A 295 0.18 -9.83 10.38
CA GLY A 295 1.14 -9.58 11.44
C GLY A 295 1.49 -8.10 11.60
N GLY A 296 1.49 -7.31 10.51
CA GLY A 296 1.64 -5.85 10.57
C GLY A 296 0.54 -5.18 11.40
N PRO A 297 -0.75 -5.36 11.04
CA PRO A 297 -1.88 -4.92 11.86
C PRO A 297 -1.80 -5.41 13.30
N ILE A 298 -1.55 -6.71 13.51
CA ILE A 298 -1.44 -7.29 14.87
C ILE A 298 -0.37 -6.56 15.68
N ARG A 299 0.82 -6.36 15.12
CA ARG A 299 1.91 -5.63 15.78
C ARG A 299 1.50 -4.21 16.17
N ALA A 300 0.83 -3.50 15.26
CA ALA A 300 0.37 -2.14 15.53
C ALA A 300 -0.62 -2.10 16.71
N HIS A 301 -1.57 -3.05 16.78
CA HIS A 301 -2.54 -3.13 17.88
C HIS A 301 -1.86 -3.48 19.20
N LEU A 302 -0.89 -4.40 19.18
CA LEU A 302 -0.09 -4.74 20.35
C LEU A 302 0.70 -3.52 20.85
N GLN A 303 1.27 -2.72 19.96
CA GLN A 303 1.99 -1.49 20.33
C GLN A 303 1.07 -0.46 20.99
N GLU A 304 -0.17 -0.28 20.50
CA GLU A 304 -1.18 0.58 21.14
C GLU A 304 -1.50 0.10 22.57
N LEU A 305 -1.68 -1.21 22.76
CA LEU A 305 -1.98 -1.82 24.06
C LEU A 305 -0.78 -1.80 25.03
N ILE A 306 0.44 -1.91 24.53
CA ILE A 306 1.66 -1.76 25.32
C ILE A 306 1.80 -0.30 25.78
N ALA A 307 1.59 0.65 24.88
CA ALA A 307 1.67 2.08 25.20
C ALA A 307 0.60 2.50 26.23
N SER A 308 -0.56 1.85 26.25
CA SER A 308 -1.61 2.07 27.25
C SER A 308 -1.42 1.29 28.56
N GLY A 309 -0.39 0.44 28.66
CA GLY A 309 -0.09 -0.37 29.85
C GLY A 309 -1.08 -1.52 30.07
N GLN A 310 -1.73 -2.00 29.02
CA GLN A 310 -2.66 -3.14 29.09
C GLN A 310 -1.99 -4.47 28.79
N VAL A 311 -0.95 -4.45 27.94
CA VAL A 311 -0.20 -5.63 27.49
C VAL A 311 1.29 -5.41 27.76
N GLU A 312 1.99 -6.48 28.10
CA GLU A 312 3.47 -6.49 28.10
C GLU A 312 4.00 -7.47 27.05
N GLU A 313 5.15 -7.12 26.48
CA GLU A 313 5.94 -8.02 25.63
C GLU A 313 6.96 -8.78 26.49
N ILE A 314 6.96 -10.10 26.36
CA ILE A 314 7.89 -11.01 26.99
C ILE A 314 9.03 -11.26 26.01
N SER A 315 10.08 -10.44 26.11
CA SER A 315 11.20 -10.42 25.16
C SER A 315 12.38 -11.32 25.53
N ASP A 316 12.36 -11.95 26.72
CA ASP A 316 13.44 -12.84 27.20
C ASP A 316 13.30 -14.30 26.71
N ARG A 317 12.32 -14.55 25.83
CA ARG A 317 12.06 -15.82 25.15
C ARG A 317 12.16 -15.68 23.63
N GLN A 318 12.42 -16.79 22.95
CA GLN A 318 12.45 -16.88 21.49
C GLN A 318 11.46 -17.96 21.01
N PRO A 319 10.41 -17.62 20.24
CA PRO A 319 10.03 -16.27 19.82
C PRO A 319 9.43 -15.43 20.97
N PRO A 320 9.44 -14.09 20.85
CA PRO A 320 8.73 -13.19 21.76
C PRO A 320 7.24 -13.52 21.85
N ALA A 321 6.64 -13.21 23.00
CA ALA A 321 5.21 -13.38 23.24
C ALA A 321 4.62 -12.15 23.94
N TRP A 322 3.30 -12.08 23.98
CA TRP A 322 2.55 -11.02 24.66
C TRP A 322 1.57 -11.61 25.66
N ARG A 323 1.32 -10.85 26.73
CA ARG A 323 0.29 -11.17 27.73
C ARG A 323 -0.40 -9.93 28.27
N MET A 324 -1.61 -10.11 28.77
CA MET A 324 -2.32 -9.06 29.51
C MET A 324 -1.64 -8.81 30.86
N ILE A 325 -1.47 -7.53 31.21
CA ILE A 325 -1.03 -7.15 32.55
C ILE A 325 -2.24 -7.33 33.49
N ALA A 326 -2.10 -8.20 34.49
CA ALA A 326 -3.15 -8.42 35.48
C ALA A 326 -3.49 -7.12 36.21
N ARG A 327 -4.78 -6.74 36.18
CA ARG A 327 -5.29 -5.58 36.93
C ARG A 327 -5.46 -5.88 38.41
#